data_AF-A0A0G9K625-F1
#
_entry.id   AF-A0A0G9K625-F1
#
_cell.length_a   1.000
_cell.length_b   1.000
_cell.length_c   1.000
_cell.angle_alpha   90.00
_cell.angle_beta   90.00
_cell.angle_gamma   90.00
#
_symmetry.space_group_name_H-M   'P 1'
#
loop_
_entity.id
_entity.type
_entity.pdbx_description
1 polymer ?
#
loop_
_entity_poly.entity_id
_entity_poly.type
_entity_poly.pdbx_seq_one_letter_code
_entity_poly.pdbx_strand_id
1 'polypeptide(L)' 'MDDKIHELLKQEIKDKSIGKVALELGLSKATVSLVARKKYPNPQKIYKKIKEKYCVTEIIGVQTTTNDLIKLLKEIEE' A
#
# COMPACT_ATOMS: atom_id res chain seq x y z
N MET A 1 -5.51 14.38 -4.05
CA MET A 1 -4.89 13.46 -3.06
C MET A 1 -4.96 12.01 -3.53
N ASP A 2 -6.00 11.66 -4.30
CA ASP A 2 -6.25 10.33 -4.85
C ASP A 2 -5.27 9.86 -5.94
N ASP A 3 -4.62 10.79 -6.67
CA ASP A 3 -3.66 10.46 -7.73
C ASP A 3 -2.42 9.70 -7.22
N LYS A 4 -1.86 10.10 -6.07
CA LYS A 4 -0.71 9.42 -5.46
C LYS A 4 -1.04 7.98 -5.05
N ILE A 5 -2.23 7.76 -4.48
CA ILE A 5 -2.70 6.42 -4.10
C ILE A 5 -2.86 5.55 -5.34
N HIS A 6 -3.27 6.16 -6.44
CA HIS A 6 -3.42 5.50 -7.73
C HIS A 6 -2.11 5.04 -8.33
N GLU A 7 -1.09 5.88 -8.28
CA GLU A 7 0.26 5.56 -8.76
C GLU A 7 0.89 4.48 -7.89
N LEU A 8 0.77 4.61 -6.57
CA LEU A 8 1.21 3.59 -5.61
C LEU A 8 0.58 2.22 -5.92
N LEU A 9 -0.75 2.18 -6.10
CA LEU A 9 -1.45 0.95 -6.44
C LEU A 9 -0.95 0.36 -7.77
N LYS A 10 -0.68 1.20 -8.78
CA LYS A 10 -0.13 0.75 -10.06
C LYS A 10 1.28 0.20 -9.93
N GLN A 11 2.12 0.79 -9.08
CA GLN A 11 3.47 0.28 -8.79
C GLN A 11 3.39 -1.07 -8.08
N GLU A 12 2.61 -1.19 -7.01
CA GLU A 12 2.44 -2.46 -6.29
C GLU A 12 1.91 -3.59 -7.21
N ILE A 13 0.99 -3.27 -8.12
CA ILE A 13 0.50 -4.24 -9.11
C ILE A 13 1.61 -4.69 -10.07
N LYS A 14 2.52 -3.78 -10.48
CA LYS A 14 3.67 -4.13 -11.31
C LYS A 14 4.67 -5.00 -10.56
N ASP A 15 4.93 -4.70 -9.29
CA ASP A 15 5.97 -5.37 -8.50
C ASP A 15 5.54 -6.77 -8.04
N LYS A 16 4.26 -6.95 -7.69
CA LYS A 16 3.76 -8.19 -7.04
C LYS A 16 2.72 -8.97 -7.84
N SER A 17 2.19 -8.42 -8.93
CA SER A 17 0.96 -8.84 -9.63
C SER A 17 -0.36 -8.44 -8.96
N ILE A 18 -1.38 -8.21 -9.80
CA ILE A 18 -2.74 -7.86 -9.36
C ILE A 18 -3.36 -8.90 -8.43
N GLY A 19 -3.01 -10.19 -8.60
CA GLY A 19 -3.54 -11.26 -7.77
C GLY A 19 -3.04 -11.19 -6.33
N LYS A 20 -1.74 -10.91 -6.16
CA LYS A 20 -1.11 -10.79 -4.85
C LYS A 20 -1.60 -9.55 -4.11
N VAL A 21 -1.70 -8.41 -4.80
CA VAL A 21 -2.28 -7.16 -4.26
C VAL A 21 -3.75 -7.35 -3.85
N ALA A 22 -4.54 -8.07 -4.65
CA ALA A 22 -5.93 -8.37 -4.32
C ALA A 22 -6.06 -9.20 -3.02
N LEU A 23 -5.18 -10.20 -2.85
CA LEU A 23 -5.12 -10.99 -1.60
C LEU A 23 -4.69 -10.13 -0.41
N GLU A 24 -3.65 -9.30 -0.55
CA GLU A 24 -3.14 -8.42 0.52
C GLU A 24 -4.18 -7.40 1.01
N LEU A 25 -5.06 -6.93 0.12
CA LEU A 25 -6.13 -5.97 0.42
C LEU A 25 -7.47 -6.63 0.81
N GLY A 26 -7.58 -7.95 0.67
CA GLY A 26 -8.84 -8.69 0.83
C GLY A 26 -9.92 -8.21 -0.15
N LEU A 27 -9.54 -8.01 -1.41
CA LEU A 27 -10.42 -7.54 -2.49
C LEU A 27 -10.40 -8.52 -3.66
N SER A 28 -11.40 -8.41 -4.55
CA SER A 28 -11.37 -9.16 -5.81
C SER A 28 -10.37 -8.55 -6.80
N LYS A 29 -9.79 -9.37 -7.70
CA LYS A 29 -8.92 -8.89 -8.78
C LYS A 29 -9.64 -7.85 -9.67
N ALA A 30 -10.93 -8.04 -9.91
CA ALA A 30 -11.75 -7.11 -10.68
C ALA A 30 -11.87 -5.75 -10.00
N THR A 31 -12.10 -5.74 -8.68
CA THR A 31 -12.13 -4.52 -7.86
C THR A 31 -10.81 -3.77 -7.95
N VAL A 32 -9.68 -4.46 -7.75
CA VAL A 32 -8.34 -3.85 -7.86
C VAL A 32 -8.10 -3.28 -9.27
N SER A 33 -8.54 -3.97 -10.32
CA SER A 33 -8.42 -3.51 -11.71
C SER A 33 -9.24 -2.25 -11.98
N LEU A 34 -10.49 -2.21 -11.52
CA LEU A 34 -11.39 -1.06 -11.68
C LEU A 34 -10.87 0.15 -10.92
N VAL A 35 -10.39 -0.07 -9.69
CA VAL A 35 -9.76 0.98 -8.89
C VAL A 35 -8.53 1.48 -9.61
N ALA A 36 -7.58 0.64 -10.04
CA ALA A 36 -6.36 1.04 -10.77
C ALA A 36 -6.62 1.80 -12.09
N ARG A 37 -7.83 1.70 -12.65
CA ARG A 37 -8.29 2.41 -13.86
C ARG A 37 -9.17 3.63 -13.59
N LYS A 38 -9.40 4.04 -12.33
CA LYS A 38 -10.33 5.13 -11.93
C LYS A 38 -11.78 4.89 -12.38
N LYS A 39 -12.18 3.65 -12.62
CA LYS A 39 -13.53 3.27 -13.08
C LYS A 39 -14.42 2.75 -11.94
N TYR A 40 -13.92 2.79 -10.71
CA TYR A 40 -14.68 2.34 -9.55
C TYR A 40 -15.58 3.47 -9.04
N PRO A 41 -16.91 3.25 -8.90
CA PRO A 41 -17.87 4.34 -8.65
C PRO A 41 -17.74 4.99 -7.26
N ASN A 42 -17.14 4.32 -6.27
CA ASN A 42 -16.82 4.92 -4.98
C ASN A 42 -15.55 4.29 -4.36
N PRO A 43 -14.36 4.75 -4.76
CA PRO A 43 -13.11 4.12 -4.38
C PRO A 43 -12.62 4.55 -2.99
N GLN A 44 -13.27 5.49 -2.31
CA GLN A 44 -12.78 6.10 -1.07
C GLN A 44 -12.46 5.08 0.03
N LYS A 45 -13.35 4.09 0.24
CA LYS A 45 -13.11 3.00 1.20
C LYS A 45 -11.91 2.13 0.81
N ILE A 46 -11.65 1.97 -0.49
CA ILE A 46 -10.54 1.16 -1.00
C ILE A 46 -9.24 1.96 -0.91
N TYR A 47 -9.26 3.26 -1.22
CA TYR A 47 -8.12 4.14 -1.03
C TYR A 47 -7.68 4.20 0.43
N LYS A 48 -8.62 4.21 1.38
CA LYS A 48 -8.30 4.07 2.80
C LYS A 48 -7.55 2.76 3.10
N LYS A 49 -8.05 1.61 2.61
CA LYS A 49 -7.35 0.32 2.76
C LYS A 49 -5.95 0.30 2.14
N ILE A 50 -5.80 0.88 0.94
CA ILE A 50 -4.51 0.99 0.26
C ILE A 50 -3.55 1.85 1.09
N LYS A 51 -4.04 2.98 1.62
CA LYS A 51 -3.25 3.88 2.47
C LYS A 51 -2.82 3.18 3.77
N GLU A 52 -3.73 2.49 4.45
CA GLU A 52 -3.40 1.73 5.67
C GLU A 52 -2.39 0.61 5.42
N LYS A 53 -2.43 -0.02 4.25
CA LYS A 53 -1.56 -1.16 3.91
C LYS A 53 -0.19 -0.75 3.40
N TYR A 54 -0.12 0.28 2.57
CA TYR A 54 1.07 0.62 1.79
C TYR A 54 1.63 2.01 2.09
N CYS A 55 0.85 2.90 2.71
CA CYS A 55 1.36 4.18 3.16
C CYS A 55 1.83 4.01 4.61
N VAL A 56 3.13 4.07 4.85
CA VAL A 56 3.67 4.19 6.21
C VAL A 56 3.06 5.45 6.81
N THR A 57 2.34 5.28 7.91
CA THR A 57 1.81 6.43 8.64
C THR A 57 3.00 7.05 9.35
N GLU A 58 3.50 8.18 8.86
CA GLU A 58 4.48 8.98 9.60
C GLU A 58 3.82 9.43 10.91
N ILE A 59 4.22 8.81 12.03
CA ILE A 59 3.95 9.36 13.36
C ILE A 59 4.89 10.55 13.50
N ILE A 60 4.36 11.77 13.64
CA ILE A 60 5.15 12.97 13.85
C ILE A 60 6.06 12.74 15.07
N GLY A 61 7.37 12.64 14.83
CA GLY A 61 8.39 12.43 15.88
C GLY A 61 9.24 11.17 15.73
N VAL A 62 8.87 10.20 14.88
CA VAL A 62 9.70 9.01 14.62
C VAL A 62 9.79 8.75 13.12
N GLN A 63 10.93 9.09 12.55
CA GLN A 63 11.27 8.76 11.17
C GLN A 63 11.77 7.31 11.13
N THR A 64 10.91 6.36 10.80
CA THR A 64 11.35 4.97 10.61
C THR A 64 12.06 4.85 9.27
N THR A 65 13.39 4.91 9.29
CA THR A 65 14.27 4.84 8.12
C THR A 65 14.28 3.45 7.47
N THR A 66 13.75 2.42 8.13
CA THR A 66 13.84 1.03 7.70
C THR A 66 12.64 0.20 8.18
N ASN A 67 11.92 -0.45 7.25
CA ASN A 67 10.88 -1.46 7.54
C ASN A 67 11.46 -2.89 7.64
N ASP A 68 12.78 -3.02 7.59
CA ASP A 68 13.50 -4.27 7.60
C ASP A 68 13.80 -4.68 9.05
N LEU A 69 12.97 -5.59 9.59
CA LEU A 69 13.03 -6.08 10.97
C LEU A 69 14.44 -6.57 11.36
N ILE A 70 15.19 -7.09 10.39
CA ILE A 70 16.54 -7.63 10.60
C ILE A 70 17.55 -6.51 10.87
N LYS A 71 17.38 -5.33 10.26
CA LYS A 71 18.24 -4.16 10.52
C LYS A 71 17.96 -3.54 11.89
N LEU A 72 16.70 -3.47 12.27
CA LEU A 72 16.29 -2.92 13.58
C LEU A 72 16.83 -3.76 14.75
N LEU A 73 16.93 -5.09 14.59
CA LEU A 73 17.53 -5.96 15.60
C LEU A 73 19.02 -5.69 15.80
N LYS A 74 19.76 -5.34 14.74
CA LYS A 74 21.19 -5.04 14.82
C LYS A 74 21.49 -3.72 15.53
N GLU A 75 20.57 -2.74 15.49
CA GLU A 75 20.74 -1.45 16.17
C GLU A 75 20.53 -1.54 17.70
N ILE A 76 19.97 -2.64 18.22
CA ILE A 76 19.74 -2.84 19.66
C ILE A 76 20.92 -3.59 20.33
N GLU A 77 21.76 -4.28 19.54
CA GLU A 77 22.91 -5.05 20.04
C GLU A 77 24.22 -4.25 20.16
N GLU A 78 24.24 -2.97 19.75
CA GLU A 78 25.32 -2.00 20.01
C GLU A 78 25.01 -1.10 21.22
#